data_AF-A0A382RTU6-F1
#
_entry.id   AF-A0A382RTU6-F1
#
_cell.length_a   1.000
_cell.length_b   1.000
_cell.length_c   1.000
_cell.angle_alpha   90.00
_cell.angle_beta   90.00
_cell.angle_gamma   90.00
#
_symmetry.space_group_name_H-M   'P 1'
#
loop_
_entity.id
_entity.type
_entity.pdbx_description
1 polymer ?
#
loop_
_entity_poly.entity_id
_entity_poly.type
_entity_poly.pdbx_seq_one_letter_code
_entity_poly.pdbx_strand_id
1 'polypeptide(L)'
;MKCKYLILLYLGIFSCTSHYEPVKNITLSWTSYRNGQFDSEGIHLYSGKNSKIPLKAFYAEITLTSPNIEVEVVCGSDDDLKETPSEIADRL
;
A
#
# COMPACT_ATOMS: atom_id res chain seq x y z
N MET A 1 28.15 -37.98 -29.90
CA MET A 1 28.28 -36.60 -29.33
C MET A 1 27.05 -35.72 -29.53
N LYS A 2 26.07 -36.07 -30.38
CA LYS A 2 24.91 -35.20 -30.70
C LYS A 2 23.79 -35.17 -29.61
N CYS A 3 23.60 -36.25 -28.84
CA CYS A 3 22.56 -36.28 -27.78
C CYS A 3 22.85 -35.38 -26.56
N LYS A 4 24.12 -35.10 -26.23
CA LYS A 4 24.45 -34.26 -25.06
C LYS A 4 23.99 -32.80 -25.23
N TYR A 5 24.05 -32.29 -26.46
CA TYR A 5 23.63 -30.91 -26.77
C TYR A 5 22.10 -30.77 -26.81
N LEU A 6 21.36 -31.85 -27.13
CA LEU A 6 19.90 -31.86 -27.11
C LEU A 6 19.32 -31.72 -25.69
N ILE A 7 19.99 -32.29 -24.69
CA ILE A 7 19.57 -32.20 -23.28
C ILE A 7 19.75 -30.76 -22.75
N LEU A 8 20.86 -30.11 -23.11
CA LEU A 8 21.11 -28.70 -22.75
C LEU A 8 20.09 -27.74 -23.38
N LEU A 9 19.68 -28.00 -24.63
CA LEU A 9 18.62 -27.24 -25.30
C LEU A 9 17.26 -27.42 -24.59
N TYR A 10 16.94 -28.65 -24.18
CA TYR A 10 15.69 -28.97 -23.47
C TYR A 10 15.62 -28.35 -22.06
N LEU A 11 16.75 -28.16 -21.40
CA LEU A 11 16.83 -27.49 -20.09
C LEU A 11 16.68 -25.96 -20.20
N GLY A 12 17.02 -25.36 -21.35
CA GLY A 12 16.93 -23.91 -21.57
C GLY A 12 15.49 -23.39 -21.76
N ILE A 13 14.57 -24.23 -22.27
CA ILE A 13 13.18 -23.84 -22.55
C ILE A 13 12.26 -23.83 -21.31
N PHE A 14 12.71 -24.38 -20.17
CA PHE A 14 11.97 -24.34 -18.90
C PHE A 14 12.39 -23.17 -17.98
N SER A 15 13.30 -22.29 -18.42
CA SER A 15 13.65 -21.10 -17.64
C SER A 15 12.56 -20.04 -17.76
N CYS A 16 11.77 -19.93 -16.68
CA CYS A 16 10.92 -18.79 -16.27
C CYS A 16 10.19 -18.01 -17.38
N THR A 17 9.01 -18.49 -17.77
CA THR A 17 8.09 -17.75 -18.68
C THR A 17 6.85 -17.19 -17.99
N SER A 18 6.85 -16.94 -16.68
CA SER A 18 5.73 -16.24 -16.03
C SER A 18 6.10 -14.78 -15.77
N HIS A 19 5.71 -13.90 -16.69
CA HIS A 19 5.58 -12.49 -16.35
C HIS A 19 4.41 -12.35 -15.37
N TYR A 20 4.70 -12.03 -14.12
CA TYR A 20 3.66 -11.67 -13.16
C TYR A 20 3.09 -10.32 -13.59
N GLU A 21 1.82 -10.30 -13.99
CA GLU A 21 1.13 -9.05 -14.25
C GLU A 21 0.84 -8.34 -12.91
N PRO A 22 1.05 -7.01 -12.82
CA PRO A 22 0.65 -6.25 -11.64
C PRO A 22 -0.85 -6.41 -11.37
N VAL A 23 -1.21 -6.79 -10.14
CA VAL A 23 -2.61 -6.87 -9.73
C VAL A 23 -3.18 -5.45 -9.67
N LYS A 24 -4.17 -5.18 -10.52
CA LYS A 24 -4.92 -3.91 -10.53
C LYS A 24 -6.19 -4.04 -9.69
N ASN A 25 -6.65 -2.93 -9.11
CA ASN A 25 -7.93 -2.82 -8.40
C ASN A 25 -8.11 -3.83 -7.27
N ILE A 26 -7.22 -3.77 -6.27
CA ILE A 26 -7.29 -4.63 -5.10
C ILE A 26 -8.49 -4.23 -4.24
N THR A 27 -9.50 -5.10 -4.17
CA THR A 27 -10.64 -4.89 -3.26
C THR A 27 -10.21 -5.08 -1.81
N LEU A 28 -10.58 -4.14 -0.94
CA LEU A 28 -10.34 -4.22 0.50
C LEU A 28 -11.68 -4.30 1.23
N SER A 29 -11.74 -5.15 2.26
CA SER A 29 -12.83 -5.13 3.24
C SER A 29 -12.51 -4.07 4.27
N TRP A 30 -13.28 -2.97 4.25
CA TRP A 30 -13.10 -1.84 5.14
C TRP A 30 -13.94 -1.96 6.40
N THR A 31 -13.35 -1.60 7.52
CA THR A 31 -14.02 -1.53 8.83
C THR A 31 -13.52 -0.29 9.56
N SER A 32 -14.36 0.29 10.41
CA SER A 32 -13.94 1.42 11.26
C SER A 32 -12.74 1.01 12.11
N TYR A 33 -11.69 1.82 12.06
CA TYR A 33 -10.45 1.52 12.75
C TYR A 33 -10.67 1.55 14.26
N ARG A 34 -10.34 0.44 14.93
CA ARG A 34 -10.50 0.30 16.39
C ARG A 34 -11.93 0.66 16.85
N ASN A 35 -12.93 0.27 16.06
CA ASN A 35 -14.35 0.55 16.32
C ASN A 35 -14.65 2.05 16.50
N GLY A 36 -13.94 2.92 15.79
CA GLY A 36 -14.15 4.36 15.81
C GLY A 36 -13.57 5.07 17.03
N GLN A 37 -12.75 4.37 17.84
CA GLN A 37 -12.12 4.94 19.03
C GLN A 37 -11.31 6.22 18.72
N PHE A 38 -10.80 6.34 17.49
CA PHE A 38 -9.95 7.43 17.04
C PHE A 38 -10.65 8.35 16.02
N ASP A 39 -11.96 8.18 15.82
CA ASP A 39 -12.73 9.08 14.96
C ASP A 39 -12.94 10.42 15.70
N SER A 40 -13.00 11.50 14.93
CA SER A 40 -13.38 12.83 15.41
C SER A 40 -14.45 13.43 14.50
N GLU A 41 -15.04 14.56 14.90
CA GLU A 41 -16.05 15.22 14.07
C GLU A 41 -15.47 15.54 12.68
N GLY A 42 -16.06 14.95 11.63
CA GLY A 42 -15.62 15.11 10.25
C GLY A 42 -14.34 14.36 9.86
N ILE A 43 -13.78 13.50 10.73
CA ILE A 43 -12.63 12.63 10.41
C ILE A 43 -12.96 11.19 10.83
N HIS A 44 -13.02 10.28 9.86
CA HIS A 44 -13.28 8.86 10.10
C HIS A 44 -12.12 7.99 9.64
N LEU A 45 -11.67 7.07 10.51
CA LEU A 45 -10.55 6.19 10.22
C LEU A 45 -11.03 4.79 9.88
N TYR A 46 -10.45 4.20 8.84
CA TYR A 46 -10.78 2.87 8.35
C TYR A 46 -9.54 1.99 8.26
N SER A 47 -9.70 0.73 8.62
CA SER A 47 -8.73 -0.33 8.33
C SER A 47 -9.29 -1.29 7.28
N GLY A 48 -8.49 -1.49 6.24
CA GLY A 48 -8.78 -2.36 5.11
C GLY A 48 -7.89 -3.59 5.16
N LYS A 49 -8.49 -4.76 4.92
CA LYS A 49 -7.75 -6.00 4.70
C LYS A 49 -8.20 -6.65 3.40
N ASN A 50 -7.26 -7.26 2.69
CA ASN A 50 -7.59 -8.20 1.62
C ASN A 50 -7.45 -9.64 2.17
N SER A 51 -8.37 -10.54 1.82
CA SER A 51 -8.34 -11.94 2.28
C SER A 51 -7.50 -12.85 1.38
N LYS A 52 -7.23 -12.44 0.14
CA LYS A 52 -6.52 -13.20 -0.90
C LYS A 52 -5.02 -12.87 -0.91
N ILE A 53 -4.65 -11.64 -0.58
CA ILE A 53 -3.26 -11.19 -0.46
C ILE A 53 -3.02 -10.61 0.94
N PRO A 54 -1.81 -10.75 1.51
CA PRO A 54 -1.48 -10.25 2.84
C PRO A 54 -1.27 -8.72 2.84
N LEU A 55 -2.26 -7.98 2.35
CA LEU A 55 -2.27 -6.53 2.30
C LEU A 55 -3.18 -5.97 3.40
N LYS A 56 -2.63 -5.01 4.14
CA LYS A 56 -3.36 -4.15 5.08
C LYS A 56 -3.19 -2.71 4.61
N ALA A 57 -4.27 -1.95 4.66
CA ALA A 57 -4.26 -0.53 4.34
C ALA A 57 -5.05 0.24 5.40
N PHE A 58 -4.70 1.51 5.56
CA PHE A 58 -5.41 2.45 6.43
C PHE A 58 -5.81 3.65 5.58
N TYR A 59 -7.00 4.20 5.84
CA TYR A 59 -7.58 5.32 5.10
C TYR A 59 -8.28 6.24 6.09
N ALA A 60 -8.12 7.55 5.92
CA ALA A 60 -8.84 8.58 6.66
C ALA A 60 -9.78 9.31 5.70
N GLU A 61 -11.07 9.34 6.02
CA GLU A 61 -12.07 10.16 5.35
C GLU A 61 -12.20 11.48 6.08
N ILE A 62 -12.06 12.60 5.36
CA ILE A 62 -12.07 13.94 5.96
C ILE A 62 -13.17 14.79 5.29
N THR A 63 -14.09 15.32 6.08
CA THR A 63 -15.17 16.21 5.65
C THR A 63 -14.69 17.65 5.63
N LEU A 64 -14.24 18.11 4.45
CA LEU A 64 -13.67 19.45 4.27
C LEU A 64 -14.65 20.61 4.47
N THR A 65 -15.96 20.33 4.51
CA THR A 65 -16.97 21.37 4.78
C THR A 65 -17.10 21.71 6.28
N SER A 66 -16.43 20.96 7.16
CA SER A 66 -16.43 21.24 8.60
C SER A 66 -15.57 22.48 8.88
N PRO A 67 -16.11 23.53 9.55
CA PRO A 67 -15.38 24.77 9.80
C PRO A 67 -14.20 24.60 10.78
N ASN A 68 -14.14 23.46 11.48
CA ASN A 68 -13.11 23.16 12.47
C ASN A 68 -11.98 22.28 11.93
N ILE A 69 -11.96 21.99 10.61
CA ILE A 69 -10.94 21.15 9.98
C ILE A 69 -10.13 21.98 8.99
N GLU A 70 -8.82 22.02 9.21
CA GLU A 70 -7.84 22.54 8.28
C GLU A 70 -6.98 21.37 7.77
N VAL A 71 -6.75 21.31 6.46
CA VAL A 71 -5.93 20.27 5.83
C VAL A 71 -4.80 20.94 5.08
N GLU A 72 -3.57 20.60 5.45
CA GLU A 72 -2.36 21.02 4.77
C GLU A 72 -1.65 19.80 4.15
N VAL A 73 -1.14 19.97 2.93
CA VAL A 73 -0.26 18.97 2.31
C VAL A 73 1.16 19.34 2.64
N VAL A 74 1.77 18.52 3.50
CA VAL A 74 3.17 18.67 3.88
C VAL A 74 4.04 17.72 3.08
N CYS A 75 5.17 18.23 2.57
CA CYS A 75 6.14 17.47 1.82
C CYS A 75 7.46 17.49 2.59
N GLY A 76 7.94 16.31 3.01
CA GLY A 76 9.29 16.18 3.56
C GLY A 76 10.31 16.31 2.42
N SER A 77 11.46 16.93 2.70
CA SER A 77 12.61 16.86 1.79
C SER A 77 13.33 15.53 2.04
N ASP A 78 12.66 14.44 1.68
CA ASP A 78 13.08 13.11 2.05
C ASP A 78 14.09 12.55 1.04
N ASP A 79 15.26 13.21 0.95
CA ASP A 79 16.37 12.73 0.12
C ASP A 79 16.98 11.43 0.68
N ASP A 80 16.75 11.11 1.97
CA ASP A 80 17.33 9.94 2.66
C ASP A 80 16.31 8.92 3.22
N LEU A 81 15.02 9.08 2.94
CA LEU A 81 13.92 8.18 3.35
C LEU A 81 13.78 8.00 4.87
N LYS A 82 14.13 9.02 5.65
CA LYS A 82 14.15 8.93 7.12
C LYS A 82 13.02 9.64 7.81
N GLU A 83 12.45 10.70 7.24
CA GLU A 83 11.44 11.47 7.97
C GLU A 83 10.15 10.66 8.10
N THR A 84 9.81 10.36 9.34
CA THR A 84 8.55 9.71 9.68
C THR A 84 7.40 10.72 9.70
N PRO A 85 6.15 10.29 9.46
CA PRO A 85 4.99 11.16 9.62
C PRO A 85 4.89 11.81 11.00
N SER A 86 5.39 11.14 12.05
CA SER A 86 5.45 11.70 13.40
C SER A 86 6.45 12.86 13.52
N GLU A 87 7.64 12.71 12.94
CA GLU A 87 8.65 13.78 12.93
C GLU A 87 8.21 14.99 12.10
N ILE A 88 7.48 14.75 11.00
CA ILE A 88 6.85 15.82 10.22
C ILE A 88 5.78 16.53 11.08
N ALA A 89 4.94 15.78 11.79
CA ALA A 89 3.90 16.34 12.65
C ALA A 89 4.46 17.17 13.81
N ASP A 90 5.56 16.76 14.43
CA ASP A 90 6.18 17.48 15.56
C ASP A 90 6.73 18.88 15.18
N ARG A 91 6.89 19.16 13.88
CA ARG A 91 7.44 20.42 13.35
C ARG A 91 6.37 21.42 12.88
N LEU A 92 5.11 21.00 12.81
CA LEU A 92 3.95 21.81 12.42
C LEU A 92 3.33 22.46 13.66
#